data_AF-U7Q6Y5-F1
#
_entry.id   AF-U7Q6Y5-F1
#
_cell.length_a   1.000
_cell.length_b   1.000
_cell.length_c   1.000
_cell.angle_alpha   90.00
_cell.angle_beta   90.00
_cell.angle_gamma   90.00
#
_symmetry.space_group_name_H-M   'P 1'
#
loop_
_entity.id
_entity.type
_entity.pdbx_description
1 polymer ?
#
loop_
_entity_poly.entity_id
_entity_poly.type
_entity_poly.pdbx_seq_one_letter_code
_entity_poly.pdbx_strand_id
1 'polypeptide(L)'
;GLKVRSDVPGALFDLGNAYYMLGKYDQAITQYEKAFAQEKNLWPAINNIGLVRYEMGDIKGAIKKWQEAIKIDEKAAEPILAIAVALYTQGQRQEALAMGETALELDGRYADLEFLKENLWGDRLLNDTQKFLDTPQMQATIAQLEDSPASVSP
;
A
#
# COMPACT_ATOMS: atom_id res chain seq x y z
N GLY A 1 -13.57 17.97 32.97
CA GLY A 1 -13.26 18.53 31.65
C GLY A 1 -12.63 17.44 30.81
N LEU A 2 -13.29 17.03 29.73
CA LEU A 2 -12.78 16.01 28.82
C LEU A 2 -11.53 16.56 28.13
N LYS A 3 -10.36 15.98 28.44
CA LYS A 3 -9.15 16.15 27.65
C LYS A 3 -9.40 15.48 26.30
N VAL A 4 -9.88 16.24 25.33
CA VAL A 4 -9.77 15.85 23.92
C VAL A 4 -8.28 15.86 23.63
N ARG A 5 -7.66 14.69 23.64
CA ARG A 5 -6.33 14.51 23.09
C ARG A 5 -6.52 14.65 21.59
N SER A 6 -6.14 15.80 21.04
CA SER A 6 -6.14 16.00 19.59
C SER A 6 -5.23 14.94 18.98
N ASP A 7 -5.77 14.04 18.18
CA ASP A 7 -4.98 13.10 17.38
C ASP A 7 -4.43 13.85 16.15
N VAL A 8 -3.41 14.66 16.40
CA VAL A 8 -2.79 15.50 15.38
C VAL A 8 -2.13 14.65 14.28
N PRO A 9 -1.43 13.54 14.56
CA PRO A 9 -0.91 12.65 13.51
C PRO A 9 -2.03 12.09 12.62
N GLY A 10 -3.12 11.58 13.21
CA GLY A 10 -4.28 11.09 12.45
C GLY A 10 -4.92 12.17 11.58
N ALA A 11 -5.15 13.37 12.14
CA ALA A 11 -5.72 14.48 11.36
C ALA A 11 -4.83 14.95 10.20
N LEU A 12 -3.50 14.92 10.37
CA LEU A 12 -2.55 15.22 9.29
C LEU A 12 -2.58 14.12 8.21
N PHE A 13 -2.65 12.86 8.62
CA PHE A 13 -2.78 11.72 7.71
C PHE A 13 -4.05 11.83 6.86
N ASP A 14 -5.21 12.07 7.49
CA ASP A 14 -6.49 12.23 6.80
C ASP A 14 -6.50 13.45 5.86
N LEU A 15 -5.86 14.54 6.26
CA LEU A 15 -5.67 15.69 5.37
C LEU A 15 -4.79 15.35 4.17
N GLY A 16 -3.77 14.51 4.36
CA GLY A 16 -2.96 13.95 3.28
C GLY A 16 -3.81 13.14 2.30
N ASN A 17 -4.66 12.25 2.81
CA ASN A 17 -5.60 11.46 2.02
C ASN A 17 -6.53 12.35 1.19
N ALA A 18 -7.11 13.38 1.82
CA ALA A 18 -7.98 14.33 1.14
C ALA A 18 -7.25 15.09 0.03
N TYR A 19 -6.01 15.53 0.26
CA TYR A 19 -5.21 16.19 -0.79
C TYR A 19 -4.88 15.24 -1.94
N TYR A 20 -4.58 13.98 -1.64
CA TYR A 20 -4.31 12.97 -2.67
C TYR A 20 -5.54 12.73 -3.55
N MET A 21 -6.72 12.55 -2.96
CA MET A 21 -7.99 12.39 -3.70
C MET A 21 -8.33 13.61 -4.57
N LEU A 22 -7.84 14.80 -4.20
CA LEU A 22 -7.98 16.04 -4.97
C LEU A 22 -6.88 16.23 -6.03
N GLY A 23 -5.98 15.26 -6.21
CA GLY A 23 -4.83 15.34 -7.13
C GLY A 23 -3.73 16.32 -6.69
N LYS A 24 -3.76 16.78 -5.43
CA LYS A 24 -2.81 17.75 -4.86
C LYS A 24 -1.62 17.03 -4.22
N TYR A 25 -0.82 16.37 -5.05
CA TYR A 25 0.22 15.43 -4.61
C TYR A 25 1.27 16.02 -3.68
N ASP A 26 1.82 17.21 -3.98
CA ASP A 26 2.83 17.84 -3.10
C ASP A 26 2.27 18.17 -1.71
N GLN A 27 0.99 18.58 -1.66
CA GLN A 27 0.30 18.89 -0.41
C GLN A 27 0.03 17.62 0.40
N ALA A 28 -0.34 16.53 -0.28
CA ALA A 28 -0.54 15.21 0.32
C ALA A 28 0.76 14.71 0.97
N ILE A 29 1.85 14.67 0.21
CA ILE A 29 3.19 14.28 0.71
C ILE A 29 3.58 15.12 1.92
N THR A 30 3.40 16.44 1.84
CA THR A 30 3.72 17.35 2.96
C THR A 30 2.95 16.98 4.24
N GLN A 31 1.68 16.58 4.15
CA GLN A 31 0.94 16.22 5.36
C GLN A 31 1.31 14.85 5.89
N TYR A 32 1.55 13.87 5.02
CA TYR A 32 2.04 12.55 5.44
C TYR A 32 3.41 12.66 6.13
N GLU A 33 4.33 13.48 5.60
CA GLU A 33 5.62 13.74 6.24
C GLU A 33 5.47 14.37 7.62
N LYS A 34 4.52 15.31 7.80
CA LYS A 34 4.22 15.89 9.11
C LYS A 34 3.59 14.87 10.07
N ALA A 35 2.68 14.01 9.59
CA ALA A 35 2.08 12.95 10.41
C ALA A 35 3.18 12.01 10.93
N PHE A 36 4.04 11.52 10.04
CA PHE A 36 5.19 10.69 10.39
C PHE A 36 6.22 11.41 11.28
N ALA A 37 6.37 12.74 11.14
CA ALA A 37 7.25 13.51 12.01
C ALA A 37 6.80 13.48 13.48
N GLN A 38 5.49 13.40 13.72
CA GLN A 38 4.91 13.34 15.05
C GLN A 38 4.78 11.91 15.58
N GLU A 39 4.55 10.93 14.70
CA GLU A 39 4.48 9.52 15.05
C GLU A 39 5.38 8.66 14.13
N LYS A 40 6.55 8.29 14.66
CA LYS A 40 7.61 7.62 13.88
C LYS A 40 7.34 6.15 13.54
N ASN A 41 6.32 5.56 14.14
CA ASN A 41 5.84 4.20 13.86
C ASN A 41 4.64 4.18 12.91
N LEU A 42 4.19 5.33 12.40
CA LEU A 42 3.07 5.42 11.47
C LEU A 42 3.52 5.05 10.04
N TRP A 43 3.79 3.77 9.81
CA TRP A 43 4.16 3.25 8.49
C TRP A 43 3.13 3.59 7.39
N PRO A 44 1.80 3.68 7.64
CA PRO A 44 0.83 4.04 6.60
C PRO A 44 1.10 5.41 5.98
N ALA A 45 1.59 6.38 6.76
CA ALA A 45 1.95 7.70 6.22
C ALA A 45 3.09 7.59 5.20
N ILE A 46 4.10 6.76 5.48
CA ILE A 46 5.21 6.52 4.55
C ILE A 46 4.74 5.71 3.33
N ASN A 47 3.85 4.73 3.53
CA ASN A 47 3.21 3.99 2.45
C ASN A 47 2.48 4.92 1.47
N ASN A 48 1.66 5.84 1.98
CA ASN A 48 0.87 6.74 1.14
C ASN A 48 1.74 7.76 0.39
N ILE A 49 2.92 8.14 0.91
CA ILE A 49 3.92 8.87 0.12
C ILE A 49 4.40 8.03 -1.07
N GLY A 50 4.60 6.72 -0.86
CA GLY A 50 4.94 5.77 -1.92
C GLY A 50 3.85 5.68 -3.00
N LEU A 51 2.57 5.53 -2.59
CA LEU A 51 1.42 5.53 -3.50
C LEU A 51 1.38 6.81 -4.35
N VAL A 52 1.48 7.99 -3.73
CA VAL A 52 1.50 9.28 -4.43
C VAL A 52 2.64 9.36 -5.45
N ARG A 53 3.86 8.96 -5.05
CA ARG A 53 5.03 8.98 -5.95
C ARG A 53 4.86 8.05 -7.13
N TYR A 54 4.26 6.88 -6.93
CA TYR A 54 4.00 5.93 -8.01
C TYR A 54 3.04 6.54 -9.04
N GLU A 55 1.94 7.15 -8.58
CA GLU A 55 0.98 7.83 -9.47
C GLU A 55 1.62 8.97 -10.27
N MET A 56 2.53 9.72 -9.64
CA MET A 56 3.36 10.74 -10.31
C MET A 56 4.39 10.16 -11.30
N GLY A 57 4.57 8.84 -11.32
CA GLY A 57 5.55 8.14 -12.17
C GLY A 57 6.96 8.04 -11.59
N ASP A 58 7.17 8.49 -10.34
CA ASP A 58 8.43 8.30 -9.61
C ASP A 58 8.47 6.89 -8.96
N ILE A 59 8.56 5.87 -9.82
CA ILE A 59 8.53 4.46 -9.39
C ILE A 59 9.68 4.13 -8.44
N LYS A 60 10.88 4.70 -8.69
CA LYS A 60 12.05 4.48 -7.83
C LYS A 60 11.86 5.10 -6.44
N GLY A 61 11.33 6.32 -6.38
CA GLY A 61 11.00 6.97 -5.11
C GLY A 61 9.88 6.26 -4.37
N ALA A 62 8.89 5.71 -5.07
CA ALA A 62 7.82 4.91 -4.49
C ALA A 62 8.36 3.66 -3.78
N ILE A 63 9.16 2.85 -4.50
CA ILE A 63 9.81 1.65 -3.94
C ILE A 63 10.62 2.00 -2.68
N LYS A 64 11.41 3.08 -2.73
CA LYS A 64 12.20 3.52 -1.57
C LYS A 64 11.30 3.80 -0.35
N LYS A 65 10.13 4.42 -0.56
CA LYS A 65 9.20 4.74 0.53
C LYS A 65 8.52 3.49 1.08
N TRP A 66 8.07 2.58 0.23
CA TRP A 66 7.53 1.30 0.70
C TRP A 66 8.57 0.46 1.45
N GLN A 67 9.83 0.48 1.03
CA GLN A 67 10.94 -0.15 1.78
C GLN A 67 11.16 0.51 3.15
N GLU A 68 10.97 1.83 3.28
CA GLU A 68 10.99 2.52 4.57
C GLU A 68 9.81 2.08 5.46
N ALA A 69 8.61 1.88 4.89
CA ALA A 69 7.43 1.38 5.61
C ALA A 69 7.64 -0.06 6.14
N ILE A 70 8.17 -0.97 5.31
CA ILE A 70 8.46 -2.36 5.71
C ILE A 70 9.50 -2.42 6.85
N LYS A 71 10.46 -1.49 6.90
CA LYS A 71 11.42 -1.40 8.02
C LYS A 71 10.77 -1.00 9.34
N ILE A 72 9.61 -0.34 9.30
CA ILE A 72 8.85 0.03 10.49
C ILE A 72 7.97 -1.15 10.93
N ASP A 73 7.32 -1.82 9.96
CA ASP A 73 6.52 -3.02 10.19
C ASP A 73 6.73 -4.04 9.06
N GLU A 74 7.43 -5.13 9.38
CA GLU A 74 7.77 -6.19 8.42
C GLU A 74 6.55 -7.00 7.97
N LYS A 75 5.39 -6.85 8.64
CA LYS A 75 4.13 -7.52 8.30
C LYS A 75 3.14 -6.60 7.59
N ALA A 76 3.54 -5.38 7.23
CA ALA A 76 2.71 -4.48 6.44
C ALA A 76 2.53 -5.03 5.01
N ALA A 77 1.44 -5.76 4.77
CA ALA A 77 1.15 -6.43 3.50
C ALA A 77 1.07 -5.44 2.32
N GLU A 78 0.48 -4.27 2.53
CA GLU A 78 0.28 -3.26 1.49
C GLU A 78 1.58 -2.79 0.81
N PRO A 79 2.60 -2.26 1.52
CA PRO A 79 3.85 -1.85 0.89
C PRO A 79 4.61 -3.03 0.28
N ILE A 80 4.45 -4.25 0.80
CA ILE A 80 5.05 -5.45 0.20
C ILE A 80 4.42 -5.71 -1.17
N LEU A 81 3.08 -5.71 -1.27
CA LEU A 81 2.38 -5.87 -2.54
C LEU A 81 2.72 -4.74 -3.52
N ALA A 82 2.76 -3.49 -3.05
CA ALA A 82 3.06 -2.35 -3.90
C ALA A 82 4.48 -2.45 -4.51
N ILE A 83 5.47 -2.90 -3.74
CA ILE A 83 6.81 -3.21 -4.25
C ILE A 83 6.76 -4.37 -5.25
N ALA A 84 6.06 -5.46 -4.92
CA ALA A 84 5.93 -6.61 -5.82
C ALA A 84 5.41 -6.19 -7.20
N VAL A 85 4.33 -5.41 -7.24
CA VAL A 85 3.76 -4.86 -8.48
C VAL A 85 4.80 -3.99 -9.20
N ALA A 86 5.47 -3.08 -8.49
CA ALA A 86 6.47 -2.22 -9.10
C ALA A 86 7.67 -3.00 -9.70
N LEU A 87 8.19 -4.02 -9.00
CA LEU A 87 9.26 -4.88 -9.50
C LEU A 87 8.79 -5.69 -10.72
N TYR A 88 7.53 -6.14 -10.73
CA TYR A 88 6.94 -6.83 -11.87
C TYR A 88 6.94 -5.94 -13.12
N THR A 89 6.54 -4.67 -12.99
CA THR A 89 6.58 -3.71 -14.11
C THR A 89 8.00 -3.43 -14.62
N GLN A 90 9.02 -3.61 -13.77
CA GLN A 90 10.43 -3.48 -14.14
C GLN A 90 11.03 -4.77 -14.73
N GLY A 91 10.24 -5.83 -14.85
CA GLY A 91 10.67 -7.12 -15.41
C GLY A 91 11.30 -8.08 -14.41
N GLN A 92 11.38 -7.73 -13.13
CA GLN A 92 11.90 -8.59 -12.06
C GLN A 92 10.83 -9.59 -11.59
N ARG A 93 10.33 -10.39 -12.54
CA ARG A 93 9.07 -11.15 -12.37
C ARG A 93 9.11 -12.18 -11.26
N GLN A 94 10.19 -12.96 -11.13
CA GLN A 94 10.24 -14.05 -10.15
C GLN A 94 10.26 -13.52 -8.71
N GLU A 95 11.07 -12.49 -8.45
CA GLU A 95 11.12 -11.81 -7.15
C GLU A 95 9.78 -11.17 -6.82
N ALA A 96 9.18 -10.46 -7.79
CA ALA A 96 7.87 -9.84 -7.64
C ALA A 96 6.79 -10.86 -7.25
N LEU A 97 6.72 -12.01 -7.93
CA LEU A 97 5.71 -13.03 -7.66
C LEU A 97 5.83 -13.59 -6.23
N ALA A 98 7.05 -13.92 -5.79
CA ALA A 98 7.28 -14.40 -4.42
C ALA A 98 6.92 -13.36 -3.35
N MET A 99 7.21 -12.08 -3.60
CA MET A 99 6.79 -11.00 -2.70
C MET A 99 5.27 -10.81 -2.68
N GLY A 100 4.61 -10.91 -3.84
CA GLY A 100 3.15 -10.82 -3.93
C GLY A 100 2.46 -11.95 -3.18
N GLU A 101 2.95 -13.18 -3.32
CA GLU A 101 2.47 -14.33 -2.53
C GLU A 101 2.56 -14.06 -1.04
N THR A 102 3.72 -13.60 -0.58
CA THR A 102 3.94 -13.23 0.83
C THR A 102 2.94 -12.16 1.30
N ALA A 103 2.67 -11.13 0.48
CA ALA A 103 1.72 -10.09 0.83
C ALA A 103 0.29 -10.61 0.97
N LEU A 104 -0.14 -11.49 0.06
CA LEU A 104 -1.49 -12.08 0.11
C LEU A 104 -1.64 -13.10 1.24
N GLU A 105 -0.59 -13.82 1.59
CA GLU A 105 -0.58 -14.70 2.78
C GLU A 105 -0.67 -13.90 4.09
N LEU A 106 -0.06 -12.71 4.13
CA LEU A 106 -0.18 -11.80 5.29
C LEU A 106 -1.59 -11.21 5.41
N ASP A 107 -2.20 -10.81 4.29
CA ASP A 107 -3.57 -10.30 4.24
C ASP A 107 -4.19 -10.50 2.85
N GLY A 108 -5.08 -11.49 2.74
CA GLY A 108 -5.70 -11.87 1.47
C GLY A 108 -6.61 -10.80 0.85
N ARG A 109 -7.04 -9.78 1.61
CA ARG A 109 -7.88 -8.69 1.08
C ARG A 109 -7.16 -7.88 0.01
N TYR A 110 -5.82 -7.87 0.02
CA TYR A 110 -5.04 -7.18 -1.01
C TYR A 110 -5.08 -7.86 -2.39
N ALA A 111 -5.76 -9.01 -2.52
CA ALA A 111 -6.12 -9.59 -3.82
C ALA A 111 -7.34 -8.90 -4.47
N ASP A 112 -8.13 -8.14 -3.72
CA ASP A 112 -9.33 -7.44 -4.21
C ASP A 112 -8.98 -6.01 -4.63
N LEU A 113 -9.14 -5.68 -5.91
CA LEU A 113 -8.86 -4.34 -6.43
C LEU A 113 -9.78 -3.25 -5.85
N GLU A 114 -11.02 -3.56 -5.47
CA GLU A 114 -11.86 -2.55 -4.82
C GLU A 114 -11.34 -2.25 -3.42
N PHE A 115 -10.83 -3.25 -2.68
CA PHE A 115 -10.14 -3.00 -1.42
C PHE A 115 -8.89 -2.14 -1.61
N LEU A 116 -8.07 -2.39 -2.65
CA LEU A 116 -6.91 -1.54 -2.94
C LEU A 116 -7.30 -0.09 -3.25
N LYS A 117 -8.37 0.09 -4.02
CA LYS A 117 -8.90 1.41 -4.39
C LYS A 117 -9.46 2.16 -3.17
N GLU A 118 -10.17 1.48 -2.27
CA GLU A 118 -10.60 2.05 -0.99
C GLU A 118 -9.41 2.48 -0.12
N ASN A 119 -8.27 1.80 -0.25
CA ASN A 119 -6.99 2.15 0.35
C ASN A 119 -6.14 3.11 -0.51
N LEU A 120 -6.78 3.90 -1.38
CA LEU A 120 -6.16 5.00 -2.14
C LEU A 120 -5.11 4.56 -3.18
N TRP A 121 -5.11 3.30 -3.61
CA TRP A 121 -4.32 2.92 -4.78
C TRP A 121 -4.85 3.67 -5.99
N GLY A 122 -3.97 4.42 -6.67
CA GLY A 122 -4.38 5.22 -7.82
C GLY A 122 -4.48 4.39 -9.09
N ASP A 123 -5.05 4.99 -10.14
CA ASP A 123 -5.35 4.30 -11.38
C ASP A 123 -4.11 3.64 -12.01
N ARG A 124 -2.94 4.28 -11.92
CA ARG A 124 -1.71 3.68 -12.48
C ARG A 124 -1.37 2.40 -11.75
N LEU A 125 -1.29 2.46 -10.41
CA LEU A 125 -0.93 1.30 -9.61
C LEU A 125 -1.98 0.20 -9.76
N LEU A 126 -3.27 0.51 -9.65
CA LEU A 126 -4.36 -0.47 -9.81
C LEU A 126 -4.30 -1.21 -11.16
N ASN A 127 -4.04 -0.49 -12.26
CA ASN A 127 -3.91 -1.10 -13.58
C ASN A 127 -2.72 -2.06 -13.68
N ASP A 128 -1.60 -1.73 -13.02
CA ASP A 128 -0.43 -2.60 -12.98
C ASP A 128 -0.63 -3.77 -12.00
N THR A 129 -1.39 -3.57 -10.92
CA THR A 129 -1.78 -4.62 -9.99
C THR A 129 -2.72 -5.63 -10.64
N GLN A 130 -3.72 -5.20 -11.42
CA GLN A 130 -4.58 -6.13 -12.16
C GLN A 130 -3.75 -7.08 -13.02
N LYS A 131 -2.82 -6.55 -13.82
CA LYS A 131 -1.93 -7.37 -14.67
C LYS A 131 -1.07 -8.34 -13.85
N PHE A 132 -0.64 -7.92 -12.67
CA PHE A 132 0.15 -8.73 -11.76
C PHE A 132 -0.68 -9.87 -11.15
N LEU A 133 -1.87 -9.56 -10.64
CA LEU A 133 -2.79 -10.53 -10.05
C LEU A 133 -3.37 -11.50 -11.09
N ASP A 134 -3.49 -11.10 -12.35
CA ASP A 134 -3.92 -11.95 -13.47
C ASP A 134 -2.89 -13.00 -13.89
N THR A 135 -1.68 -12.97 -13.31
CA THR A 135 -0.69 -14.01 -13.61
C THR A 135 -1.13 -15.36 -13.08
N PRO A 136 -0.83 -16.48 -13.78
CA PRO A 136 -1.26 -17.81 -13.34
C PRO A 136 -0.80 -18.17 -11.92
N GLN A 137 0.38 -17.70 -11.52
CA GLN A 137 0.94 -17.94 -10.19
C GLN A 137 0.12 -17.19 -9.12
N MET A 138 -0.17 -15.90 -9.32
CA MET A 138 -0.99 -15.14 -8.37
C MET A 138 -2.42 -15.67 -8.28
N GLN A 139 -3.04 -16.04 -9.42
CA GLN A 139 -4.36 -16.67 -9.43
C GLN A 139 -4.40 -18.00 -8.66
N ALA A 140 -3.34 -18.81 -8.77
CA ALA A 140 -3.23 -20.04 -8.00
C ALA A 140 -3.13 -19.77 -6.50
N THR A 141 -2.40 -18.74 -6.08
CA THR A 141 -2.30 -18.32 -4.68
C THR A 141 -3.61 -17.79 -4.13
N ILE A 142 -4.32 -16.95 -4.89
CA ILE A 142 -5.63 -16.42 -4.50
C ILE A 142 -6.64 -17.55 -4.28
N ALA A 143 -6.72 -18.50 -5.23
CA ALA A 143 -7.61 -19.65 -5.09
C ALA A 143 -7.29 -20.50 -3.84
N GLN A 144 -6.02 -20.69 -3.51
CA GLN A 144 -5.61 -21.41 -2.30
C GLN A 144 -6.03 -20.68 -1.00
N LEU A 145 -6.02 -19.35 -1.00
CA LEU A 145 -6.44 -18.55 0.16
C LEU A 145 -7.97 -18.58 0.35
N GLU A 146 -8.74 -18.58 -0.75
CA GLU A 146 -10.21 -18.68 -0.72
C GLU A 146 -10.68 -20.04 -0.16
N ASP A 147 -10.03 -21.13 -0.59
CA ASP A 147 -10.33 -22.50 -0.16
C ASP A 147 -9.87 -22.80 1.28
N SER A 148 -9.14 -21.89 1.92
CA SER A 148 -8.58 -22.10 3.25
C SER A 148 -9.64 -21.85 4.34
N PRO A 149 -9.85 -22.76 5.32
CA PRO A 149 -10.93 -22.66 6.31
C PRO A 149 -10.83 -21.46 7.26
N ALA A 150 -9.74 -20.69 7.20
CA ALA A 150 -9.57 -19.41 7.90
C ALA A 150 -10.33 -18.24 7.25
N SER A 151 -10.84 -18.37 6.02
CA SER A 151 -11.61 -17.35 5.31
C SER A 151 -13.06 -17.19 5.84
N VAL A 152 -13.50 -18.11 6.71
CA VAL A 152 -14.80 -18.03 7.39
C VAL A 152 -14.59 -17.46 8.80
N SER A 153 -14.47 -16.14 8.91
CA SER A 153 -14.77 -15.47 10.17
C SER A 153 -15.59 -14.21 9.87
N PRO A 154 -16.75 -14.05 10.53
CA PRO A 154 -17.78 -13.06 10.20
C PRO A 154 -17.35 -11.62 10.52
#